data_AF-A0AAD6ZCX7-F1
#
_entry.id   AF-A0AAD6ZCX7-F1
#
_cell.length_a   1.000
_cell.length_b   1.000
_cell.length_c   1.000
_cell.angle_alpha   90.00
_cell.angle_beta   90.00
_cell.angle_gamma   90.00
#
_symmetry.space_group_name_H-M   'P 1'
#
loop_
_entity.id
_entity.type
_entity.pdbx_description
1 polymer ?
#
loop_
_entity_poly.entity_id
_entity_poly.type
_entity_poly.pdbx_seq_one_letter_code
_entity_poly.pdbx_strand_id
1 'polypeptide(L)'
;LKCGTLPAMCYPDAGCPQLRVCNNFWTYLFHLDNLSDDMGDRSTKTTADIVLNALYHPHTDQSPARVGKMTRECSVETFDFFVQSVTQRAQDRATGVIPDLESYIALRRDTSGCKPSFVLIEYANNLDFPDDVMEHPLIASLGEVANDLVTWSNDIFSYNIEQSK
;
A
#
# COMPACT_ATOMS: atom_id res chain seq x y z
N LEU A 1 -11.03 5.17 11.33
CA LEU A 1 -11.09 5.11 9.85
C LEU A 1 -12.35 4.32 9.44
N LYS A 2 -13.12 4.77 8.43
CA LYS A 2 -14.24 3.98 7.88
C LYS A 2 -13.71 2.97 6.84
N CYS A 3 -12.89 2.01 7.28
CA CYS A 3 -12.10 1.15 6.38
C CYS A 3 -12.92 0.38 5.34
N GLY A 4 -14.22 0.12 5.57
CA GLY A 4 -15.07 -0.58 4.59
C GLY A 4 -15.78 0.29 3.57
N THR A 5 -15.94 1.59 3.84
CA THR A 5 -16.66 2.47 2.89
C THR A 5 -15.76 2.83 1.71
N LEU A 6 -14.48 3.11 1.94
CA LEU A 6 -13.57 3.52 0.88
C LEU A 6 -13.33 2.40 -0.15
N PRO A 7 -13.01 1.15 0.23
CA PRO A 7 -12.90 0.04 -0.72
C PRO A 7 -14.20 -0.22 -1.48
N ALA A 8 -15.37 -0.11 -0.82
CA ALA A 8 -16.65 -0.25 -1.50
C ALA A 8 -16.92 0.84 -2.55
N MET A 9 -16.35 2.04 -2.39
CA MET A 9 -16.41 3.09 -3.41
C MET A 9 -15.38 2.86 -4.54
N CYS A 10 -14.22 2.27 -4.24
CA CYS A 10 -13.19 1.97 -5.22
C CYS A 10 -13.52 0.73 -6.08
N TYR A 11 -14.26 -0.24 -5.52
CA TYR A 11 -14.65 -1.49 -6.18
C TYR A 11 -16.17 -1.68 -6.12
N PRO A 12 -16.97 -0.79 -6.74
CA PRO A 12 -18.42 -0.74 -6.54
C PRO A 12 -19.15 -1.98 -7.08
N ASP A 13 -18.58 -2.62 -8.12
CA ASP A 13 -19.19 -3.77 -8.80
C ASP A 13 -18.66 -5.12 -8.27
N ALA A 14 -17.79 -5.10 -7.25
CA ALA A 14 -17.21 -6.31 -6.68
C ALA A 14 -18.27 -7.17 -5.97
N GLY A 15 -18.23 -8.47 -6.23
CA GLY A 15 -19.03 -9.45 -5.47
C GLY A 15 -18.66 -9.46 -3.98
N CYS A 16 -19.59 -9.86 -3.12
CA CYS A 16 -19.36 -9.91 -1.66
C CYS A 16 -18.06 -10.65 -1.25
N PRO A 17 -17.67 -11.78 -1.87
CA PRO A 17 -16.39 -12.44 -1.57
C PRO A 17 -15.18 -11.57 -1.95
N GLN A 18 -15.16 -11.00 -3.15
CA GLN A 18 -14.08 -10.17 -3.65
C GLN A 18 -13.94 -8.87 -2.83
N LEU A 19 -15.06 -8.21 -2.54
CA LEU A 19 -15.07 -6.97 -1.75
C LEU A 19 -14.54 -7.21 -0.33
N ARG A 20 -14.79 -8.39 0.24
CA ARG A 20 -14.23 -8.76 1.55
C ARG A 20 -12.70 -8.80 1.52
N VAL A 21 -12.11 -9.41 0.49
CA VAL A 21 -10.65 -9.47 0.32
C VAL A 21 -10.08 -8.06 0.11
N CYS A 22 -10.69 -7.26 -0.77
CA CYS A 22 -10.28 -5.88 -1.01
C CYS A 22 -10.35 -5.03 0.28
N ASN A 23 -11.44 -5.15 1.04
CA ASN A 23 -11.59 -4.46 2.32
C ASN A 23 -10.55 -4.91 3.36
N ASN A 24 -10.26 -6.20 3.42
CA ASN A 24 -9.22 -6.74 4.30
C ASN A 24 -7.87 -6.14 3.92
N PHE A 25 -7.52 -6.16 2.63
CA PHE A 25 -6.28 -5.57 2.13
C PHE A 25 -6.15 -4.09 2.49
N TRP A 26 -7.17 -3.27 2.22
CA TRP A 26 -7.14 -1.85 2.55
C TRP A 26 -7.06 -1.59 4.06
N THR A 27 -7.77 -2.37 4.88
CA THR A 27 -7.67 -2.29 6.34
C THR A 27 -6.24 -2.57 6.79
N TYR A 28 -5.63 -3.59 6.20
CA TYR A 28 -4.24 -3.93 6.46
C TYR A 28 -3.28 -2.80 6.06
N LEU A 29 -3.44 -2.25 4.85
CA LEU A 29 -2.62 -1.17 4.30
C LEU A 29 -2.57 0.04 5.25
N PHE A 30 -3.75 0.49 5.70
CA PHE A 30 -3.84 1.60 6.65
C PHE A 30 -3.21 1.28 8.01
N HIS A 31 -3.33 0.04 8.49
CA HIS A 31 -2.68 -0.34 9.75
C HIS A 31 -1.16 -0.34 9.62
N LEU A 32 -0.62 -0.81 8.49
CA LEU A 32 0.81 -0.80 8.23
C LEU A 32 1.36 0.62 8.15
N ASP A 33 0.65 1.53 7.47
CA ASP A 33 1.00 2.95 7.38
C ASP A 33 1.01 3.62 8.77
N ASN A 34 -0.04 3.41 9.59
CA ASN A 34 -0.07 3.94 10.95
C ASN A 34 1.05 3.39 11.85
N LEU A 35 1.34 2.08 11.74
CA LEU A 35 2.47 1.49 12.47
C LEU A 35 3.80 2.11 12.03
N SER A 36 3.98 2.36 10.73
CA SER A 36 5.19 3.03 10.24
C SER A 36 5.35 4.45 10.76
N ASP A 37 4.24 5.16 10.95
CA ASP A 37 4.19 6.50 11.51
C ASP A 37 4.54 6.54 13.02
N ASP A 38 4.09 5.54 13.78
CA ASP A 38 4.34 5.44 15.23
C ASP A 38 5.73 4.83 15.56
N MET A 39 6.38 4.19 14.59
CA MET A 39 7.71 3.59 14.75
C MET A 39 8.83 4.65 14.64
N GLY A 40 8.99 5.45 15.69
CA GLY A 40 10.22 6.24 15.88
C GLY A 40 11.42 5.34 16.22
N ASP A 41 12.56 5.52 15.52
CA ASP A 41 13.96 5.06 15.72
C ASP A 41 14.23 3.59 16.14
N ARG A 42 13.21 2.80 16.48
CA ARG A 42 13.33 1.40 16.91
C ARG A 42 12.98 0.49 15.75
N SER A 43 14.03 0.17 14.99
CA SER A 43 14.13 -0.96 14.06
C SER A 43 12.94 -1.11 13.10
N THR A 44 12.81 -0.20 12.14
CA THR A 44 11.91 -0.38 10.97
C THR A 44 12.12 -1.71 10.25
N LYS A 45 13.33 -2.28 10.35
CA LYS A 45 13.66 -3.63 9.87
C LYS A 45 12.76 -4.72 10.47
N THR A 46 12.38 -4.68 11.75
CA THR A 46 11.64 -5.80 12.35
C THR A 46 10.20 -5.92 11.86
N THR A 47 9.46 -4.83 11.70
CA THR A 47 8.07 -4.92 11.21
C THR A 47 8.01 -5.26 9.73
N ALA A 48 8.87 -4.64 8.91
CA ALA A 48 9.01 -5.00 7.50
C ALA A 48 9.40 -6.48 7.35
N ASP A 49 10.41 -6.94 8.08
CA ASP A 49 10.86 -8.34 8.05
C ASP A 49 9.76 -9.30 8.53
N ILE A 50 9.00 -8.96 9.58
CA ILE A 50 7.88 -9.81 10.06
C ILE A 50 6.77 -9.89 9.00
N VAL A 51 6.49 -8.78 8.34
CA VAL A 51 5.46 -8.70 7.30
C VAL A 51 5.90 -9.46 6.05
N LEU A 52 7.12 -9.23 5.57
CA LEU A 52 7.74 -9.88 4.41
C LEU A 52 7.95 -11.37 4.65
N ASN A 53 8.41 -11.79 5.82
CA ASN A 53 8.53 -13.22 6.12
C ASN A 53 7.16 -13.91 6.15
N ALA A 54 6.12 -13.26 6.69
CA ALA A 54 4.76 -13.80 6.63
C ALA A 54 4.19 -13.86 5.20
N LEU A 55 4.67 -13.01 4.28
CA LEU A 55 4.35 -13.03 2.85
C LEU A 55 5.09 -14.14 2.09
N TYR A 56 6.40 -14.24 2.25
CA TYR A 56 7.25 -15.18 1.54
C TYR A 56 7.18 -16.61 2.11
N HIS A 57 6.78 -16.77 3.37
CA HIS A 57 6.76 -18.05 4.09
C HIS A 57 5.41 -18.36 4.78
N PRO A 58 4.28 -18.38 4.03
CA PRO A 58 2.94 -18.43 4.61
C PRO A 58 2.64 -19.72 5.38
N HIS A 59 3.41 -20.79 5.20
CA HIS A 59 3.22 -22.08 5.85
C HIS A 59 4.20 -22.40 6.99
N THR A 60 5.27 -21.62 7.15
CA THR A 60 6.33 -21.87 8.14
C THR A 60 6.49 -20.76 9.18
N ASP A 61 5.93 -19.59 8.94
CA ASP A 61 6.00 -18.47 9.89
C ASP A 61 4.90 -18.55 10.97
N GLN A 62 5.30 -18.54 12.25
CA GLN A 62 4.42 -18.66 13.43
C GLN A 62 4.12 -17.30 14.08
N SER A 63 4.24 -16.19 13.34
CA SER A 63 3.95 -14.86 13.87
C SER A 63 2.48 -14.78 14.38
N PRO A 64 2.25 -14.45 15.67
CA PRO A 64 0.91 -14.35 16.25
C PRO A 64 0.14 -13.10 15.77
N ALA A 65 0.74 -12.25 14.92
CA ALA A 65 0.15 -11.04 14.42
C ALA A 65 -0.95 -11.35 13.39
N ARG A 66 -2.13 -10.77 13.59
CA ARG A 66 -3.31 -10.81 12.70
C ARG A 66 -2.98 -10.47 11.23
N VAL A 67 -1.87 -9.74 11.05
CA VAL A 67 -1.15 -9.38 9.83
C VAL A 67 -0.80 -10.59 8.95
N GLY A 68 -0.24 -11.67 9.50
CA GLY A 68 0.27 -12.80 8.70
C GLY A 68 -0.79 -13.71 8.07
N LYS A 69 -2.06 -13.57 8.47
CA LYS A 69 -3.18 -14.28 7.83
C LYS A 69 -3.76 -13.53 6.63
N MET A 70 -3.62 -12.20 6.58
CA MET A 70 -4.23 -11.34 5.55
C MET A 70 -3.39 -11.22 4.29
N THR A 71 -2.09 -11.49 4.39
CA THR A 71 -1.10 -11.42 3.30
C THR A 71 -1.09 -12.64 2.36
N ARG A 72 -1.83 -13.72 2.68
CA ARG A 72 -1.86 -14.95 1.86
C ARG A 72 -2.63 -14.81 0.53
N GLU A 73 -3.39 -13.73 0.36
CA GLU A 73 -4.32 -13.53 -0.76
C GLU A 73 -3.89 -12.38 -1.70
N CYS A 74 -2.74 -11.74 -1.46
CA CYS A 74 -2.25 -10.60 -2.25
C CYS A 74 -0.95 -10.95 -2.99
N SER A 75 -0.73 -10.37 -4.19
CA SER A 75 0.50 -10.56 -4.96
C SER A 75 1.72 -10.12 -4.14
N VAL A 76 2.63 -11.05 -3.90
CA VAL A 76 3.77 -10.90 -2.97
C VAL A 76 4.74 -9.80 -3.42
N GLU A 77 4.93 -9.62 -4.73
CA GLU A 77 5.91 -8.69 -5.29
C GLU A 77 5.52 -7.21 -5.13
N THR A 78 4.29 -6.83 -5.51
CA THR A 78 3.82 -5.43 -5.35
C THR A 78 3.79 -5.02 -3.88
N PHE A 79 3.58 -5.99 -3.00
CA PHE A 79 3.57 -5.79 -1.57
C PHE A 79 4.98 -5.59 -1.00
N ASP A 80 5.96 -6.32 -1.49
CA ASP A 80 7.35 -6.18 -1.08
C ASP A 80 7.86 -4.76 -1.34
N PHE A 81 7.62 -4.25 -2.55
CA PHE A 81 7.94 -2.87 -2.90
C PHE A 81 7.27 -1.85 -1.98
N PHE A 82 5.99 -2.04 -1.65
CA PHE A 82 5.29 -1.12 -0.75
C PHE A 82 5.91 -1.09 0.65
N VAL A 83 6.19 -2.26 1.23
CA VAL A 83 6.79 -2.37 2.57
C VAL A 83 8.19 -1.75 2.60
N GLN A 84 9.00 -2.00 1.56
CA GLN A 84 10.34 -1.41 1.43
C GLN A 84 10.27 0.11 1.34
N SER A 85 9.37 0.66 0.54
CA SER A 85 9.24 2.11 0.37
C SER A 85 8.74 2.80 1.64
N VAL A 86 7.77 2.21 2.35
CA VAL A 86 7.31 2.73 3.66
C VAL A 86 8.44 2.69 4.70
N THR A 87 9.27 1.66 4.66
CA THR A 87 10.44 1.53 5.53
C THR A 87 11.48 2.61 5.26
N GLN A 88 11.77 2.89 3.98
CA GLN A 88 12.70 3.97 3.60
C GLN A 88 12.19 5.34 4.06
N ARG A 89 10.89 5.63 3.85
CA ARG A 89 10.26 6.89 4.29
C ARG A 89 10.38 7.10 5.80
N ALA A 90 10.21 6.05 6.59
CA ALA A 90 10.37 6.13 8.05
C ALA A 90 11.83 6.45 8.45
N GLN A 91 12.83 5.92 7.74
CA GLN A 91 14.24 6.23 7.98
C GLN A 91 14.62 7.66 7.58
N ASP A 92 14.11 8.15 6.45
CA ASP A 92 14.36 9.53 6.00
C ASP A 92 13.76 10.54 7.00
N ARG A 93 12.58 10.25 7.55
CA ARG A 93 11.95 11.04 8.61
C ARG A 93 12.77 11.05 9.89
N ALA A 94 13.29 9.88 10.31
CA ALA A 94 14.13 9.76 11.51
C ALA A 94 15.45 10.53 11.39
N THR A 95 15.99 10.65 10.18
CA THR A 95 17.24 11.38 9.91
C THR A 95 17.03 12.85 9.57
N GLY A 96 15.77 13.32 9.52
CA GLY A 96 15.42 14.71 9.24
C GLY A 96 15.69 15.14 7.79
N VAL A 97 15.79 14.18 6.86
CA VAL A 97 16.03 14.46 5.45
C VAL A 97 14.72 14.85 4.78
N ILE A 98 14.69 16.04 4.17
CA ILE A 98 13.56 16.49 3.34
C ILE A 98 13.97 16.30 1.87
N PRO A 99 13.29 15.42 1.11
CA PRO A 99 13.59 15.21 -0.30
C PRO A 99 13.26 16.45 -1.13
N ASP A 100 13.95 16.61 -2.27
CA ASP A 100 13.54 17.56 -3.31
C ASP A 100 12.22 17.12 -3.97
N LEU A 101 11.63 17.99 -4.79
CA LEU A 101 10.31 17.76 -5.38
C LEU A 101 10.24 16.47 -6.22
N GLU A 102 11.23 16.22 -7.07
CA GLU A 102 11.20 15.04 -7.96
C GLU A 102 11.40 13.76 -7.17
N SER A 103 12.34 13.78 -6.21
CA SER A 103 12.56 12.68 -5.27
C SER A 103 11.32 12.40 -4.41
N TYR A 104 10.62 13.46 -3.98
CA TYR A 104 9.35 13.34 -3.25
C TYR A 104 8.28 12.67 -4.10
N ILE A 105 8.08 13.13 -5.34
CA ILE A 105 7.05 12.58 -6.25
C ILE A 105 7.30 11.08 -6.46
N ALA A 106 8.54 10.68 -6.76
CA ALA A 106 8.90 9.28 -6.95
C ALA A 106 8.63 8.44 -5.69
N LEU A 107 9.17 8.87 -4.53
CA LEU A 107 8.97 8.17 -3.25
C LEU A 107 7.49 8.10 -2.88
N ARG A 108 6.73 9.17 -3.13
CA ARG A 108 5.34 9.28 -2.71
C ARG A 108 4.43 8.35 -3.52
N ARG A 109 4.71 8.15 -4.82
CA ARG A 109 4.02 7.16 -5.67
C ARG A 109 4.18 5.72 -5.17
N ASP A 110 5.33 5.38 -4.59
CA ASP A 110 5.60 4.04 -4.07
C ASP A 110 5.05 3.84 -2.65
N THR A 111 4.98 4.91 -1.86
CA THR A 111 4.47 4.87 -0.48
C THR A 111 2.97 5.15 -0.36
N SER A 112 2.27 5.52 -1.44
CA SER A 112 0.85 5.83 -1.41
C SER A 112 -0.06 4.61 -1.21
N GLY A 113 0.44 3.41 -1.52
CA GLY A 113 -0.37 2.19 -1.55
C GLY A 113 -1.38 2.15 -2.72
N CYS A 114 -1.29 3.07 -3.69
CA CYS A 114 -2.15 3.05 -4.88
C CYS A 114 -1.82 1.88 -5.81
N LYS A 115 -0.53 1.61 -6.06
CA LYS A 115 -0.09 0.52 -6.95
C LYS A 115 -0.70 -0.85 -6.57
N PRO A 116 -0.59 -1.34 -5.32
CA PRO A 116 -1.25 -2.59 -4.95
C PRO A 116 -2.78 -2.48 -4.95
N SER A 117 -3.34 -1.31 -4.66
CA SER A 117 -4.79 -1.06 -4.76
C SER A 117 -5.31 -1.16 -6.20
N PHE A 118 -4.51 -0.80 -7.21
CA PHE A 118 -4.88 -0.92 -8.62
C PHE A 118 -4.87 -2.37 -9.11
N VAL A 119 -3.94 -3.20 -8.65
CA VAL A 119 -3.93 -4.65 -8.96
C VAL A 119 -5.23 -5.32 -8.51
N LEU A 120 -5.81 -4.86 -7.38
CA LEU A 120 -7.09 -5.39 -6.91
C LEU A 120 -8.27 -5.07 -7.82
N ILE A 121 -8.16 -4.15 -8.78
CA ILE A 121 -9.24 -3.84 -9.72
C ILE A 121 -9.55 -5.06 -10.60
N GLU A 122 -8.52 -5.75 -11.10
CA GLU A 122 -8.70 -6.95 -11.91
C GLU A 122 -9.37 -8.06 -11.10
N TYR A 123 -8.84 -8.32 -9.90
CA TYR A 123 -9.40 -9.29 -8.97
C TYR A 123 -10.86 -8.99 -8.59
N ALA A 124 -11.17 -7.73 -8.26
CA ALA A 124 -12.50 -7.30 -7.85
C ALA A 124 -13.55 -7.52 -8.94
N ASN A 125 -13.15 -7.37 -10.20
CA ASN A 125 -14.02 -7.47 -11.37
C ASN A 125 -13.91 -8.81 -12.11
N ASN A 126 -13.08 -9.74 -11.63
CA ASN A 126 -12.74 -11.00 -12.31
C ASN A 126 -12.25 -10.77 -13.76
N LEU A 127 -11.39 -9.77 -13.93
CA LEU A 127 -10.70 -9.47 -15.18
C LEU A 127 -9.34 -10.18 -15.19
N ASP A 128 -8.88 -10.49 -16.38
CA ASP A 128 -7.59 -11.12 -16.64
C ASP A 128 -7.01 -10.44 -17.88
N PHE A 129 -6.27 -9.34 -17.66
CA PHE A 129 -5.64 -8.62 -18.76
C PHE A 129 -4.29 -9.23 -19.11
N PRO A 130 -3.98 -9.42 -20.40
CA PRO A 130 -2.64 -9.78 -20.83
C PRO A 130 -1.58 -8.76 -20.36
N ASP A 131 -0.40 -9.24 -19.99
CA ASP A 131 0.70 -8.39 -19.51
C ASP A 131 1.07 -7.29 -20.50
N ASP A 132 1.05 -7.56 -21.81
CA ASP A 132 1.36 -6.58 -22.85
C ASP A 132 0.35 -5.41 -22.91
N VAL A 133 -0.88 -5.63 -22.45
CA VAL A 133 -1.88 -4.57 -22.27
C VAL A 133 -1.56 -3.74 -21.03
N MET A 134 -1.22 -4.38 -19.92
CA MET A 134 -0.91 -3.69 -18.66
C MET A 134 0.41 -2.91 -18.72
N GLU A 135 1.39 -3.43 -19.46
CA GLU A 135 2.68 -2.81 -19.74
C GLU A 135 2.61 -1.73 -20.84
N HIS A 136 1.46 -1.61 -21.53
CA HIS A 136 1.31 -0.62 -22.58
C HIS A 136 1.58 0.79 -22.02
N PRO A 137 2.42 1.62 -22.67
CA PRO A 137 2.86 2.90 -22.10
C PRO A 137 1.73 3.84 -21.68
N LEU A 138 0.58 3.80 -22.37
CA LEU A 138 -0.60 4.59 -22.00
C LEU A 138 -1.25 4.09 -20.71
N ILE A 139 -1.30 2.78 -20.46
CA ILE A 139 -1.88 2.20 -19.24
C ILE A 139 -0.95 2.47 -18.06
N ALA A 140 0.36 2.26 -18.23
CA ALA A 140 1.36 2.60 -17.23
C ALA A 140 1.30 4.10 -16.87
N SER A 141 1.26 4.99 -17.87
CA SER A 141 1.14 6.44 -17.64
C SER A 141 -0.17 6.82 -16.96
N LEU A 142 -1.28 6.14 -17.28
CA LEU A 142 -2.56 6.38 -16.63
C LEU A 142 -2.50 6.00 -15.15
N GLY A 143 -1.87 4.86 -14.82
CA GLY A 143 -1.65 4.43 -13.44
C GLY A 143 -0.85 5.44 -12.62
N GLU A 144 0.23 5.98 -13.19
CA GLU A 144 1.05 7.00 -12.51
C GLU A 144 0.28 8.30 -12.27
N VAL A 145 -0.46 8.81 -13.27
CA VAL A 145 -1.27 10.03 -13.12
C VAL A 145 -2.42 9.83 -12.12
N ALA A 146 -3.06 8.66 -12.13
CA ALA A 146 -4.11 8.33 -11.16
C ALA A 146 -3.54 8.27 -9.74
N ASN A 147 -2.34 7.71 -9.57
CA ASN A 147 -1.62 7.67 -8.30
C ASN A 147 -1.31 9.09 -7.79
N ASP A 148 -0.77 9.95 -8.64
CA ASP A 148 -0.49 11.35 -8.30
C ASP A 148 -1.74 12.08 -7.82
N LEU A 149 -2.85 11.93 -8.55
CA LEU A 149 -4.11 12.58 -8.22
C LEU A 149 -4.63 12.15 -6.84
N VAL A 150 -4.68 10.83 -6.59
CA VAL A 150 -5.13 10.28 -5.31
C VAL A 150 -4.22 10.76 -4.18
N THR A 151 -2.91 10.72 -4.43
CA THR A 151 -1.92 10.91 -3.39
C THR A 151 -1.78 12.37 -2.99
N TRP A 152 -1.71 13.30 -3.94
CA TRP A 152 -1.66 14.73 -3.61
C TRP A 152 -2.99 15.23 -3.03
N SER A 153 -4.12 14.64 -3.45
CA SER A 153 -5.39 14.89 -2.77
C SER A 153 -5.31 14.47 -1.31
N ASN A 154 -4.76 13.28 -1.02
CA ASN A 154 -4.53 12.85 0.35
C ASN A 154 -3.63 13.83 1.10
N ASP A 155 -2.48 14.22 0.56
CA ASP A 155 -1.54 15.15 1.19
C ASP A 155 -2.23 16.48 1.59
N ILE A 156 -3.12 17.01 0.73
CA ILE A 156 -3.89 18.23 1.03
C ILE A 156 -4.89 17.99 2.18
N PHE A 157 -5.64 16.89 2.14
CA PHE A 157 -6.66 16.60 3.15
C PHE A 157 -6.06 16.14 4.50
N SER A 158 -4.90 15.49 4.49
CA SER A 158 -4.21 14.99 5.68
C SER A 158 -3.26 16.03 6.28
N TYR A 159 -2.89 17.08 5.56
CA TYR A 159 -1.89 18.08 5.97
C TYR A 159 -2.01 18.51 7.43
N ASN A 160 -3.21 18.90 7.87
CA ASN A 160 -3.43 19.40 9.24
C ASN A 160 -3.19 18.34 10.32
N ILE A 161 -3.42 17.06 10.00
CA ILE A 161 -3.12 15.95 10.90
C ILE A 161 -1.62 15.71 10.90
N GLU A 162 -0.99 15.68 9.73
CA GLU A 162 0.42 15.35 9.58
C GLU A 162 1.36 16.42 10.18
N GLN A 163 1.05 17.71 10.03
CA GLN A 163 1.85 18.79 10.62
C GLN A 163 1.74 18.87 12.15
N SER A 164 0.69 18.26 12.72
CA SER A 164 0.40 18.34 14.16
C SER A 164 1.11 17.26 14.99
N LYS A 165 1.74 16.30 14.31
CA LYS A 165 2.57 15.24 14.89
C LYS A 165 4.00 15.72 15.06
#